data_AF-A0A536X026-F1
#
_entry.id   AF-A0A536X026-F1
#
_cell.length_a   1.000
_cell.length_b   1.000
_cell.length_c   1.000
_cell.angle_alpha   90.00
_cell.angle_beta   90.00
_cell.angle_gamma   90.00
#
_symmetry.space_group_name_H-M   'P 1'
#
loop_
_entity.id
_entity.type
_entity.pdbx_description
1 polymer ?
#
loop_
_entity_poly.entity_id
_entity_poly.type
_entity_poly.pdbx_seq_one_letter_code
_entity_poly.pdbx_strand_id
1 'polypeptide(L)' 'TLGASIALARVPAGVAANARVSVEIRGKQLAARVVKPPFVRHGKALVS' A
#
# COMPACT_ATOMS: atom_id res chain seq x y z
N THR A 1 -6.05 13.22 -6.48
CA THR A 1 -6.32 11.91 -5.84
C THR A 1 -5.40 10.87 -6.46
N LEU A 2 -5.19 9.70 -5.84
CA LEU A 2 -4.20 8.73 -6.33
C LEU A 2 -4.66 7.92 -7.56
N GLY A 3 -5.96 7.65 -7.70
CA GLY A 3 -6.49 6.83 -8.80
C GLY A 3 -6.18 5.33 -8.70
N ALA A 4 -5.73 4.86 -7.53
CA ALA A 4 -5.43 3.46 -7.26
C ALA A 4 -6.04 3.01 -5.92
N SER A 5 -6.23 1.70 -5.76
CA SER A 5 -6.66 1.09 -4.50
C SER A 5 -5.60 1.27 -3.42
N ILE A 6 -6.01 1.69 -2.22
CA ILE A 6 -5.14 1.88 -1.05
C ILE A 6 -5.78 1.27 0.20
N ALA A 7 -4.94 0.79 1.12
CA ALA A 7 -5.37 0.25 2.40
C ALA A 7 -4.30 0.47 3.47
N LEU A 8 -4.71 0.55 4.74
CA LEU A 8 -3.83 0.45 5.90
C LEU A 8 -3.97 -0.96 6.49
N ALA A 9 -2.85 -1.60 6.80
CA ALA A 9 -2.81 -2.94 7.36
C ALA A 9 -1.69 -3.03 8.42
N ARG A 10 -1.87 -3.93 9.39
CA ARG A 10 -0.79 -4.32 10.30
C ARG A 10 0.11 -5.34 9.61
N VAL A 11 1.41 -5.12 9.70
CA VAL A 11 2.45 -6.00 9.16
C VAL A 11 3.47 -6.30 10.25
N PRO A 12 4.24 -7.40 10.14
CA PRO A 12 5.36 -7.67 11.04
C PRO A 12 6.33 -6.49 11.12
N ALA A 13 6.96 -6.33 12.28
CA ALA A 13 8.01 -5.34 12.45
C ALA A 13 9.18 -5.65 11.49
N GLY A 14 9.69 -4.63 10.80
CA GLY A 14 10.82 -4.77 9.87
C GLY A 14 10.43 -4.98 8.40
N VAL A 15 9.13 -5.01 8.05
CA VAL A 15 8.74 -5.00 6.63
C VAL A 15 9.22 -3.69 5.99
N ALA A 16 10.05 -3.82 4.96
CA ALA A 16 10.65 -2.69 4.27
C ALA A 16 9.61 -1.89 3.48
N ALA A 17 9.82 -0.58 3.41
CA ALA A 17 9.14 0.24 2.42
C ALA A 17 9.48 -0.28 1.01
N ASN A 18 8.50 -0.24 0.11
CA ASN A 18 8.51 -0.80 -1.24
C ASN A 18 8.53 -2.32 -1.35
N ALA A 19 8.40 -3.06 -0.24
CA ALA A 19 8.21 -4.50 -0.30
C ALA A 19 6.93 -4.85 -1.07
N ARG A 20 7.00 -5.87 -1.92
CA ARG A 20 5.82 -6.48 -2.53
C ARG A 20 5.18 -7.44 -1.55
N VAL A 21 3.87 -7.34 -1.39
CA VAL A 21 3.06 -8.21 -0.54
C VAL A 21 1.84 -8.69 -1.32
N SER A 22 1.29 -9.83 -0.91
CA SER A 22 0.03 -10.34 -1.46
C SER A 22 -1.10 -10.05 -0.48
N VAL A 23 -2.21 -9.53 -0.98
CA VAL A 23 -3.42 -9.27 -0.22
C VAL A 23 -4.53 -10.14 -0.78
N GLU A 24 -5.17 -10.91 0.08
CA GLU A 24 -6.32 -11.70 -0.33
C GLU A 24 -7.59 -10.83 -0.37
N ILE A 25 -8.23 -10.75 -1.53
CA ILE A 25 -9.52 -10.09 -1.71
C ILE A 25 -10.48 -11.09 -2.35
N ARG A 26 -11.50 -11.51 -1.60
CA ARG A 26 -12.55 -12.43 -2.06
C ARG A 26 -11.97 -13.72 -2.69
N GLY A 27 -11.02 -14.36 -2.00
CA GLY A 27 -10.37 -15.59 -2.46
C GLY A 27 -9.32 -15.39 -3.57
N LYS A 28 -8.99 -14.15 -3.94
CA LYS A 28 -7.94 -13.84 -4.94
C LYS A 28 -6.75 -13.16 -4.28
N GLN A 29 -5.55 -13.64 -4.56
CA GLN A 29 -4.31 -12.98 -4.14
C GLN A 29 -3.97 -11.85 -5.12
N LEU A 30 -3.94 -10.62 -4.61
CA LEU A 30 -3.57 -9.43 -5.38
C LEU A 30 -2.24 -8.88 -4.89
N ALA A 31 -1.37 -8.51 -5.82
CA ALA A 31 -0.11 -7.88 -5.48
C ALA A 31 -0.33 -6.43 -5.01
N ALA A 32 0.33 -6.05 -3.93
CA ALA A 32 0.37 -4.69 -3.39
C ALA A 32 1.81 -4.32 -3.02
N ARG A 33 2.03 -3.01 -2.84
CA ARG A 33 3.33 -2.45 -2.41
C ARG A 33 3.18 -1.78 -1.06
N VAL A 34 4.07 -2.09 -0.14
CA VAL A 34 4.16 -1.40 1.15
C VAL A 34 4.76 -0.02 0.91
N VAL A 35 4.10 1.03 1.39
CA VAL A 35 4.57 2.41 1.28
C VAL A 35 4.43 3.11 2.61
N LYS A 36 5.22 4.17 2.82
CA LYS A 36 5.12 4.98 4.03
C LYS A 36 3.86 5.86 3.95
N PRO A 37 3.02 5.90 4.99
CA PRO A 37 1.93 6.89 5.08
C PRO A 37 2.49 8.31 5.19
N PRO A 38 1.78 9.35 4.68
CA PRO A 38 0.49 9.30 4.00
C PRO A 38 0.60 9.09 2.48
N PHE A 39 -0.48 8.59 1.84
CA PHE A 39 -0.50 8.31 0.39
C PHE A 39 -0.60 9.56 -0.49
N VAL A 40 -1.32 10.59 -0.02
CA VAL A 40 -1.59 11.85 -0.73
C VAL A 40 -1.55 13.00 0.27
N ARG A 41 -1.02 14.17 -0.12
CA ARG A 41 -1.07 15.39 0.68
C ARG A 41 -1.30 16.61 -0.23
N HIS A 42 -2.25 17.47 0.12
CA HIS A 42 -2.64 18.65 -0.67
C HIS A 42 -2.86 18.33 -2.17
N GLY A 43 -3.53 17.21 -2.46
CA GLY A 43 -3.80 16.78 -3.84
C GLY A 43 -2.65 16.08 -4.56
N LYS A 44 -1.43 16.08 -4.01
CA LYS A 44 -0.24 15.45 -4.59
C LYS A 44 -0.03 14.02 -4.08
N ALA A 45 0.23 13.08 -4.99
CA ALA A 45 0.60 11.71 -4.63
C ALA A 45 2.01 11.70 -4.01
N LEU A 46 2.17 10.97 -2.90
CA LEU A 46 3.44 10.81 -2.18
C LEU A 46 3.99 9.38 -2.30
N VAL A 47 3.37 8.56 -3.14
CA VAL A 47 3.75 7.18 -3.39
C VAL A 47 4.44 7.09 -4.75
N SER A 48 5.63 6.48 -4.78
CA SER A 48 6.43 6.23 -5.98
C SER A 48 6.53 4.73 -6.25
#